data_AF-E9GCG7-F1
#
_entry.id   AF-E9GCG7-F1
#
_cell.length_a   1.000
_cell.length_b   1.000
_cell.length_c   1.000
_cell.angle_alpha   90.00
_cell.angle_beta   90.00
_cell.angle_gamma   90.00
#
_symmetry.space_group_name_H-M   'P 1'
#
loop_
_entity.id
_entity.type
_entity.pdbx_description
1 polymer ?
#
loop_
_entity_poly.entity_id
_entity_poly.type
_entity_poly.pdbx_seq_one_letter_code
_entity_poly.pdbx_strand_id
1 'polypeptide(L)'
;MTSKIFGTPQMIVPYEWILENVGKQTMTFASKMISFRGEKVFRVGLKNYAKWPLDLPVLFLMAIDLRKIGMRVESVKCGMHGNGIGPAKMEKMIREDMDDEGSLQLFTIKLYEKILGNCTFSFRICIEGTDPGYSYQLSDRLAKDQLWAALKNQKHLVDVELIVKDKIFPAHKAILAARSPVFADKFEKKQSAGRNGLHHIRIDGVEPSSVEKLLYFIYTGEPKGTLEDGELLKLANYYQLTALSSLCQHAVRKIDAALQIASFMKCFNNNAKEFSSSKITPEKETEISFERTTPTFRCSLEFKQKETEQPQCVMQYQNYSIFIAYLTGKSVWDNECDGFYVEQPVIHLSCIKHRSFGLQVEEVYCDMNEENVWLKMESQYFQKKLELLHLTAKSESCLNVDFPVTVDFEIKTVSTIGNYYYEMMDDLWLNDLWLAATNQLLTDVEIFAGTVKVMEAHRIILSARSPVLNLCVNKISSKTGKSIVTFGAEFDVEIVKYFLKFIYIGSLKTTDGVHQLSKLATMYQVETLKNVCQLLDASPPDAEKLTDCLLQL
;
A
#
# COMPACT_ATOMS: atom_id res chain seq x y z
N MET A 1 25.26 -10.33 3.84
CA MET A 1 25.07 -9.40 2.72
C MET A 1 23.57 -9.32 2.47
N THR A 2 22.92 -8.35 3.10
CA THR A 2 21.47 -8.34 3.35
C THR A 2 20.87 -7.03 2.85
N SER A 3 19.69 -7.16 2.24
CA SER A 3 18.76 -6.15 1.71
C SER A 3 19.25 -5.26 0.55
N LYS A 4 19.21 -5.79 -0.69
CA LYS A 4 18.86 -4.96 -1.85
C LYS A 4 17.38 -4.59 -1.67
N ILE A 5 17.08 -3.34 -1.35
CA ILE A 5 15.69 -2.88 -1.27
C ILE A 5 15.19 -2.75 -2.70
N PHE A 6 14.49 -3.78 -3.18
CA PHE A 6 13.74 -3.77 -4.43
C PHE A 6 12.44 -2.98 -4.20
N GLY A 7 12.09 -2.08 -5.13
CA GLY A 7 11.03 -1.07 -5.05
C GLY A 7 9.95 -1.23 -3.96
N THR A 8 9.80 -0.21 -3.12
CA THR A 8 8.79 -0.22 -2.03
C THR A 8 7.46 0.31 -2.56
N PRO A 9 6.35 -0.43 -2.44
CA PRO A 9 5.03 0.06 -2.81
C PRO A 9 4.61 1.18 -1.87
N GLN A 10 4.16 2.29 -2.43
CA GLN A 10 3.70 3.48 -1.72
C GLN A 10 2.25 3.76 -2.07
N MET A 11 1.48 4.13 -1.05
CA MET A 11 0.12 4.64 -1.23
C MET A 11 0.20 6.14 -1.54
N ILE A 12 0.23 6.49 -2.82
CA ILE A 12 0.24 7.89 -3.25
C ILE A 12 -1.17 8.32 -3.62
N VAL A 13 -1.70 9.27 -2.85
CA VAL A 13 -3.01 9.86 -3.06
C VAL A 13 -2.87 11.16 -3.87
N PRO A 14 -3.32 11.19 -5.14
CA PRO A 14 -3.31 12.41 -5.92
C PRO A 14 -4.46 13.33 -5.52
N TYR A 15 -4.22 14.65 -5.53
CA TYR A 15 -5.26 15.65 -5.35
C TYR A 15 -4.96 16.90 -6.20
N GLU A 16 -5.96 17.39 -6.93
CA GLU A 16 -5.84 18.63 -7.69
C GLU A 16 -6.65 19.74 -7.05
N TRP A 17 -5.99 20.88 -6.84
CA TRP A 17 -6.60 22.08 -6.31
C TRP A 17 -6.61 23.18 -7.36
N ILE A 18 -7.82 23.49 -7.83
CA ILE A 18 -8.06 24.51 -8.85
C ILE A 18 -8.39 25.82 -8.15
N LEU A 19 -7.59 26.85 -8.44
CA LEU A 19 -7.80 28.21 -8.00
C LEU A 19 -8.15 29.08 -9.20
N GLU A 20 -9.31 29.74 -9.12
CA GLU A 20 -9.79 30.64 -10.16
C GLU A 20 -9.73 32.08 -9.69
N ASN A 21 -9.39 32.98 -10.61
CA ASN A 21 -9.43 34.43 -10.42
C ASN A 21 -8.55 34.91 -9.23
N VAL A 22 -7.33 34.38 -9.12
CA VAL A 22 -6.35 34.85 -8.11
C VAL A 22 -5.92 36.28 -8.47
N GLY A 23 -6.42 37.25 -7.70
CA GLY A 23 -6.16 38.67 -7.92
C GLY A 23 -4.79 39.15 -7.42
N LYS A 24 -4.49 40.43 -7.70
CA LYS A 24 -3.24 41.09 -7.27
C LYS A 24 -3.16 41.39 -5.77
N GLN A 25 -4.26 41.30 -5.03
CA GLN A 25 -4.29 41.56 -3.58
C GLN A 25 -3.56 40.46 -2.81
N THR A 26 -2.87 40.80 -1.71
CA THR A 26 -2.26 39.82 -0.81
C THR A 26 -3.34 39.16 0.02
N MET A 27 -3.55 37.86 -0.21
CA MET A 27 -4.67 37.11 0.35
C MET A 27 -4.23 35.67 0.62
N THR A 28 -4.83 35.06 1.64
CA THR A 28 -4.72 33.61 1.84
C THR A 28 -5.90 32.91 1.16
N PHE A 29 -5.59 32.00 0.25
CA PHE A 29 -6.58 31.08 -0.33
C PHE A 29 -6.47 29.74 0.42
N ALA A 30 -7.59 29.12 0.74
CA ALA A 30 -7.59 27.79 1.34
C ALA A 30 -8.75 26.95 0.82
N SER A 31 -8.58 25.65 0.74
CA SER A 31 -9.70 24.74 0.52
C SER A 31 -10.62 24.68 1.75
N LYS A 32 -11.83 24.16 1.57
CA LYS A 32 -12.54 23.51 2.68
C LYS A 32 -11.74 22.29 3.17
N MET A 33 -12.10 21.75 4.34
CA MET A 33 -11.56 20.44 4.72
C MET A 33 -11.96 19.40 3.67
N ILE A 34 -10.96 18.66 3.22
CA ILE A 34 -11.06 17.63 2.20
C ILE A 34 -11.22 16.30 2.93
N SER A 35 -12.28 15.58 2.57
CA SER A 35 -12.56 14.26 3.12
C SER A 35 -11.66 13.20 2.48
N PHE A 36 -11.30 12.18 3.25
CA PHE A 36 -10.62 10.99 2.78
C PHE A 36 -11.10 9.81 3.63
N ARG A 37 -11.62 8.78 2.96
CA ARG A 37 -12.30 7.63 3.61
C ARG A 37 -13.42 8.07 4.57
N GLY A 38 -14.20 9.09 4.19
CA GLY A 38 -15.28 9.64 5.02
C GLY A 38 -14.86 10.61 6.13
N GLU A 39 -13.56 10.78 6.39
CA GLU A 39 -13.05 11.66 7.46
C GLU A 39 -12.46 12.97 6.89
N LYS A 40 -12.77 14.11 7.52
CA LYS A 40 -12.28 15.44 7.10
C LYS A 40 -10.84 15.67 7.59
N VAL A 41 -9.86 15.26 6.79
CA VAL A 41 -8.46 15.14 7.24
C VAL A 41 -7.47 16.04 6.50
N PHE A 42 -7.75 16.49 5.28
CA PHE A 42 -6.80 17.33 4.53
C PHE A 42 -7.27 18.77 4.34
N ARG A 43 -6.33 19.68 4.18
CA ARG A 43 -6.58 21.04 3.70
C ARG A 43 -5.38 21.53 2.92
N VAL A 44 -5.61 22.19 1.80
CA VAL A 44 -4.55 22.89 1.06
C VAL A 44 -4.79 24.39 1.11
N GLY A 45 -3.72 25.15 0.95
CA GLY A 45 -3.85 26.60 0.87
C GLY A 45 -2.62 27.28 0.28
N LEU A 46 -2.84 28.51 -0.17
CA LEU A 46 -1.84 29.39 -0.74
C LEU A 46 -1.86 30.71 0.03
N LYS A 47 -0.77 30.96 0.75
CA LYS A 47 -0.45 32.26 1.34
C LYS A 47 0.20 33.11 0.24
N ASN A 48 -0.60 33.88 -0.51
CA ASN A 48 -0.12 34.60 -1.71
C ASN A 48 0.40 36.02 -1.40
N TYR A 49 1.39 36.11 -0.52
CA TYR A 49 2.00 37.36 -0.05
C TYR A 49 3.37 37.42 -0.68
N ALA A 50 3.61 38.47 -1.45
CA ALA A 50 4.92 38.76 -2.02
C ALA A 50 5.32 40.14 -1.53
N LYS A 51 6.18 40.20 -0.50
CA LYS A 51 6.98 41.39 -0.17
C LYS A 51 8.44 40.97 -0.31
N TRP A 52 8.93 40.98 -1.55
CA TRP A 52 10.33 40.67 -1.84
C TRP A 52 11.24 41.64 -1.05
N PRO A 53 12.34 41.17 -0.44
CA PRO A 53 12.88 39.80 -0.44
C PRO A 53 12.44 38.93 0.77
N LEU A 54 11.55 39.41 1.64
CA LEU A 54 11.32 38.83 2.98
C LEU A 54 10.12 37.88 3.07
N ASP A 55 9.06 38.09 2.28
CA ASP A 55 7.86 37.24 2.28
C ASP A 55 7.62 36.68 0.87
N LEU A 56 8.06 35.45 0.61
CA LEU A 56 7.70 34.70 -0.60
C LEU A 56 6.32 34.04 -0.41
N PRO A 57 5.53 33.86 -1.49
CA PRO A 57 4.29 33.10 -1.40
C PRO A 57 4.56 31.67 -0.91
N VAL A 58 3.66 31.14 -0.07
CA VAL A 58 3.80 29.80 0.50
C VAL A 58 2.59 28.97 0.14
N LEU A 59 2.82 27.85 -0.54
CA LEU A 59 1.83 26.81 -0.72
C LEU A 59 1.95 25.80 0.42
N PHE A 60 0.83 25.35 0.96
CA PHE A 60 0.81 24.40 2.06
C PHE A 60 -0.23 23.30 1.89
N LEU A 61 0.09 22.14 2.45
CA LEU A 61 -0.84 21.05 2.69
C LEU A 61 -0.81 20.70 4.18
N MET A 62 -2.00 20.57 4.74
CA MET A 62 -2.24 20.24 6.12
C MET A 62 -2.99 18.91 6.20
N ALA A 63 -2.50 17.98 7.03
CA ALA A 63 -3.20 16.77 7.41
C ALA A 63 -3.51 16.82 8.90
N ILE A 64 -4.77 16.65 9.27
CA ILE A 64 -5.28 16.65 10.64
C ILE A 64 -5.95 15.31 10.91
N ASP A 65 -5.63 14.71 12.04
CA ASP A 65 -6.34 13.55 12.59
C ASP A 65 -6.36 12.31 11.68
N LEU A 66 -5.46 12.23 10.72
CA LEU A 66 -5.36 11.07 9.82
C LEU A 66 -5.11 9.75 10.60
N ARG A 67 -4.56 9.86 11.80
CA ARG A 67 -4.36 8.73 12.74
C ARG A 67 -5.65 8.06 13.20
N LYS A 68 -6.79 8.77 13.15
CA LYS A 68 -8.11 8.18 13.46
C LYS A 68 -8.48 7.04 12.54
N ILE A 69 -7.87 6.96 11.36
CA ILE A 69 -8.02 5.87 10.41
C ILE A 69 -6.73 5.04 10.25
N GLY A 70 -5.78 5.16 11.19
CA GLY A 70 -4.57 4.36 11.27
C GLY A 70 -3.45 4.79 10.31
N MET A 71 -3.52 6.02 9.80
CA MET A 71 -2.63 6.51 8.73
C MET A 71 -1.95 7.82 9.11
N ARG A 72 -0.81 8.10 8.47
CA ARG A 72 -0.11 9.39 8.53
C ARG A 72 0.47 9.75 7.15
N VAL A 73 0.76 11.02 6.94
CA VAL A 73 1.44 11.48 5.73
C VAL A 73 2.95 11.32 5.92
N GLU A 74 3.57 10.53 5.05
CA GLU A 74 5.03 10.36 5.02
C GLU A 74 5.70 11.57 4.36
N SER A 75 5.25 11.90 3.16
CA SER A 75 5.75 13.03 2.38
C SER A 75 4.67 13.61 1.46
N VAL A 76 4.89 14.83 0.99
CA VAL A 76 4.03 15.48 0.00
C VAL A 76 4.92 16.06 -1.09
N LYS A 77 4.52 15.82 -2.34
CA LYS A 77 5.06 16.53 -3.49
C LYS A 77 3.98 17.40 -4.12
N CYS A 78 4.37 18.54 -4.66
CA CYS A 78 3.45 19.43 -5.35
C CYS A 78 4.04 19.95 -6.66
N GLY A 79 3.22 20.00 -7.71
CA GLY A 79 3.53 20.67 -8.97
C GLY A 79 2.42 21.65 -9.36
N MET A 80 2.74 22.53 -10.31
CA MET A 80 1.77 23.43 -10.94
C MET A 80 1.63 23.06 -12.42
N HIS A 81 0.41 22.97 -12.91
CA HIS A 81 0.15 22.56 -14.30
C HIS A 81 0.78 23.57 -15.28
N GLY A 82 1.52 23.07 -16.30
CA GLY A 82 2.06 23.88 -17.40
C GLY A 82 3.56 24.20 -17.37
N ASN A 83 4.31 23.84 -16.31
CA ASN A 83 5.73 24.18 -16.20
C ASN A 83 6.71 23.14 -16.78
N GLY A 84 6.25 21.99 -17.27
CA GLY A 84 7.11 20.90 -17.80
C GLY A 84 7.95 20.16 -16.75
N ILE A 85 8.19 20.80 -15.61
CA ILE A 85 8.91 20.28 -14.44
C ILE A 85 7.93 19.45 -13.58
N GLY A 86 8.34 18.25 -13.13
CA GLY A 86 7.51 17.42 -12.27
C GLY A 86 7.47 17.92 -10.82
N PRO A 87 6.78 17.19 -9.93
CA PRO A 87 6.37 17.73 -8.64
C PRO A 87 7.57 17.87 -7.67
N ALA A 88 7.68 19.03 -7.03
CA ALA A 88 8.73 19.33 -6.05
C ALA A 88 8.33 18.83 -4.65
N LYS A 89 9.32 18.37 -3.88
CA LYS A 89 9.11 17.91 -2.50
C LYS A 89 8.77 19.10 -1.60
N MET A 90 7.70 18.96 -0.81
CA MET A 90 7.34 19.96 0.21
C MET A 90 8.09 19.67 1.51
N GLU A 91 8.53 20.73 2.18
CA GLU A 91 9.18 20.64 3.49
C GLU A 91 8.15 20.31 4.57
N LYS A 92 8.37 19.20 5.29
CA LYS A 92 7.61 18.88 6.49
C LYS A 92 8.09 19.79 7.62
N MET A 93 7.21 20.57 8.22
CA MET A 93 7.57 21.35 9.39
C MET A 93 7.72 20.44 10.61
N ILE A 94 8.97 20.15 10.97
CA ILE A 94 9.34 19.38 12.17
C ILE A 94 9.52 20.37 13.33
N ARG A 95 8.98 20.06 14.52
CA ARG A 95 9.28 20.83 15.74
C ARG A 95 10.48 20.21 16.44
N GLU A 96 11.42 21.05 16.89
CA GLU A 96 12.60 20.63 17.66
C GLU A 96 12.26 20.15 19.08
N ASP A 97 11.06 20.47 19.61
CA ASP A 97 10.77 20.31 21.04
C ASP A 97 9.72 19.24 21.41
N MET A 98 9.26 18.40 20.48
CA MET A 98 8.23 17.38 20.80
C MET A 98 8.54 16.05 20.10
N ASP A 99 8.91 15.04 20.90
CA ASP A 99 9.04 13.62 20.54
C ASP A 99 7.74 12.96 20.03
N ASP A 100 6.64 13.71 19.93
CA ASP A 100 5.38 13.23 19.38
C ASP A 100 5.03 14.10 18.16
N GLU A 101 5.26 13.55 16.96
CA GLU A 101 4.57 14.00 15.75
C GLU A 101 3.10 14.23 16.14
N GLY A 102 2.60 15.47 16.09
CA GLY A 102 1.24 15.74 16.53
C GLY A 102 0.19 15.09 15.62
N SER A 103 -1.10 15.23 15.96
CA SER A 103 -2.19 14.87 15.04
C SER A 103 -2.28 15.80 13.81
N LEU A 104 -1.50 16.90 13.81
CA LEU A 104 -1.38 17.88 12.74
C LEU A 104 -0.02 17.73 12.05
N GLN A 105 -0.03 17.48 10.74
CA GLN A 105 1.15 17.49 9.89
C GLN A 105 1.02 18.62 8.88
N LEU A 106 2.03 19.49 8.81
CA LEU A 106 2.06 20.63 7.89
C LEU A 106 3.24 20.49 6.93
N PHE A 107 2.94 20.59 5.65
CA PHE A 107 3.91 20.56 4.57
C PHE A 107 3.85 21.90 3.83
N THR A 108 4.99 22.50 3.55
CA THR A 108 5.07 23.80 2.87
C THR A 108 6.10 23.83 1.76
N ILE A 109 5.87 24.66 0.76
CA ILE A 109 6.88 25.03 -0.24
C ILE A 109 6.76 26.52 -0.54
N LYS A 110 7.90 27.21 -0.64
CA LYS A 110 7.95 28.61 -1.06
C LYS A 110 7.91 28.68 -2.58
N LEU A 111 7.14 29.61 -3.12
CA LEU A 111 7.07 29.87 -4.54
C LEU A 111 7.92 31.10 -4.87
N TYR A 112 8.54 31.11 -6.05
CA TYR A 112 9.40 32.20 -6.49
C TYR A 112 8.62 33.50 -6.75
N GLU A 113 7.37 33.37 -7.20
CA GLU A 113 6.56 34.49 -7.62
C GLU A 113 5.12 34.40 -7.12
N LYS A 114 4.46 35.56 -7.10
CA LYS A 114 3.05 35.65 -6.78
C LYS A 114 2.21 34.98 -7.86
N ILE A 115 1.28 34.14 -7.43
CA ILE A 115 0.36 33.47 -8.34
C ILE A 115 -0.75 34.45 -8.74
N LEU A 116 -1.06 34.52 -10.03
CA LEU A 116 -2.08 35.39 -10.60
C LEU A 116 -2.95 34.62 -11.60
N GLY A 117 -4.22 34.97 -11.69
CA GLY A 117 -5.16 34.35 -12.63
C GLY A 117 -5.61 32.96 -12.18
N ASN A 118 -5.80 32.07 -13.15
CA ASN A 118 -6.24 30.69 -12.90
C ASN A 118 -5.04 29.78 -12.81
N CYS A 119 -4.97 28.94 -11.78
CA CYS A 119 -3.91 27.97 -11.62
C CYS A 119 -4.43 26.66 -11.03
N THR A 120 -3.75 25.57 -11.34
CA THR A 120 -4.03 24.25 -10.76
C THR A 120 -2.77 23.73 -10.10
N PHE A 121 -2.88 23.45 -8.80
CA PHE A 121 -1.86 22.76 -8.03
C PHE A 121 -2.19 21.28 -7.96
N SER A 122 -1.25 20.42 -8.33
CA SER A 122 -1.38 18.97 -8.19
C SER A 122 -0.52 18.51 -7.03
N PHE A 123 -1.13 17.82 -6.06
CA PHE A 123 -0.48 17.25 -4.89
C PHE A 123 -0.39 15.74 -5.05
N ARG A 124 0.77 15.17 -4.70
CA ARG A 124 0.98 13.73 -4.54
C ARG A 124 1.29 13.48 -3.06
N ILE A 125 0.30 12.95 -2.35
CA ILE A 125 0.35 12.77 -0.90
C ILE A 125 0.73 11.32 -0.62
N CYS A 126 1.94 11.09 -0.12
CA CYS A 126 2.39 9.75 0.25
C CYS A 126 1.86 9.40 1.65
N ILE A 127 1.06 8.35 1.75
CA ILE A 127 0.43 7.89 2.98
C ILE A 127 1.06 6.56 3.42
N GLU A 128 1.32 6.44 4.71
CA GLU A 128 1.75 5.20 5.35
C GLU A 128 0.91 4.91 6.60
N GLY A 129 1.08 3.70 7.15
CA GLY A 129 0.47 3.32 8.42
C GLY A 129 1.14 4.05 9.59
N THR A 130 0.38 4.31 10.64
CA THR A 130 0.96 4.81 11.91
C THR A 130 1.73 3.73 12.65
N ASP A 131 1.51 2.46 12.31
CA ASP A 131 2.23 1.30 12.85
C ASP A 131 3.01 0.62 11.72
N PRO A 132 4.28 0.24 11.90
CA PRO A 132 5.07 -0.46 10.90
C PRO A 132 4.47 -1.81 10.45
N GLY A 133 3.69 -2.47 11.30
CA GLY A 133 2.96 -3.70 10.97
C GLY A 133 1.63 -3.46 10.25
N TYR A 134 1.28 -2.22 9.93
CA TYR A 134 0.13 -1.86 9.11
C TYR A 134 0.62 -1.18 7.83
N SER A 135 0.88 -1.97 6.78
CA SER A 135 1.56 -1.50 5.57
C SER A 135 0.73 -1.69 4.29
N TYR A 136 1.22 -1.13 3.19
CA TYR A 136 0.58 -1.19 1.87
C TYR A 136 1.00 -2.47 1.14
N GLN A 137 0.13 -3.49 1.15
CA GLN A 137 0.48 -4.84 0.71
C GLN A 137 -0.40 -5.35 -0.43
N LEU A 138 0.21 -6.12 -1.33
CA LEU A 138 -0.50 -6.82 -2.39
C LEU A 138 -1.30 -8.00 -1.83
N SER A 139 -2.60 -8.02 -2.09
CA SER A 139 -3.48 -9.11 -1.66
C SER A 139 -4.64 -9.32 -2.63
N ASP A 140 -5.16 -10.54 -2.67
CA ASP A 140 -6.48 -10.84 -3.21
C ASP A 140 -7.54 -10.27 -2.28
N ARG A 141 -8.20 -9.20 -2.70
CA ARG A 141 -9.28 -8.55 -1.96
C ARG A 141 -10.43 -9.50 -1.65
N LEU A 142 -10.69 -10.47 -2.53
CA LEU A 142 -11.77 -11.45 -2.30
C LEU A 142 -11.52 -12.26 -1.02
N ALA A 143 -10.26 -12.43 -0.58
CA ALA A 143 -9.96 -13.19 0.62
C ALA A 143 -10.62 -12.57 1.86
N LYS A 144 -10.40 -11.27 2.05
CA LYS A 144 -10.95 -10.50 3.18
C LYS A 144 -12.48 -10.45 3.10
N ASP A 145 -13.01 -10.12 1.93
CA ASP A 145 -14.45 -9.99 1.70
C ASP A 145 -15.18 -11.33 1.91
N GLN A 146 -14.60 -12.45 1.46
CA GLN A 146 -15.18 -13.79 1.64
C GLN A 146 -15.11 -14.27 3.09
N LEU A 147 -14.01 -14.03 3.81
CA LEU A 147 -13.89 -14.41 5.22
C LEU A 147 -14.82 -13.57 6.09
N TRP A 148 -14.92 -12.27 5.84
CA TRP A 148 -15.88 -11.41 6.52
C TRP A 148 -17.33 -11.81 6.21
N ALA A 149 -17.64 -12.13 4.95
CA ALA A 149 -18.95 -12.63 4.56
C ALA A 149 -19.28 -13.98 5.21
N ALA A 150 -18.29 -14.85 5.43
CA ALA A 150 -18.48 -16.11 6.16
C ALA A 150 -18.96 -15.85 7.59
N LEU A 151 -18.34 -14.90 8.31
CA LEU A 151 -18.79 -14.48 9.64
C LEU A 151 -20.19 -13.85 9.59
N LYS A 152 -20.42 -12.88 8.70
CA LYS A 152 -21.68 -12.14 8.64
C LYS A 152 -22.88 -13.00 8.28
N ASN A 153 -22.68 -13.96 7.38
CA ASN A 153 -23.72 -14.88 6.95
C ASN A 153 -23.78 -16.16 7.80
N GLN A 154 -22.96 -16.27 8.86
CA GLN A 154 -22.89 -17.43 9.75
C GLN A 154 -22.67 -18.75 8.99
N LYS A 155 -21.83 -18.70 7.95
CA LYS A 155 -21.54 -19.83 7.07
C LYS A 155 -20.29 -20.56 7.52
N HIS A 156 -20.11 -21.79 7.00
CA HIS A 156 -18.85 -22.54 7.07
C HIS A 156 -18.35 -22.85 8.50
N LEU A 157 -19.31 -23.23 9.36
CA LEU A 157 -19.12 -23.81 10.70
C LEU A 157 -18.66 -22.83 11.77
N VAL A 158 -19.58 -21.92 12.09
CA VAL A 158 -19.58 -21.24 13.38
C VAL A 158 -19.49 -22.29 14.49
N ASP A 159 -18.45 -22.18 15.31
CA ASP A 159 -18.14 -23.12 16.40
C ASP A 159 -17.90 -22.40 17.74
N VAL A 160 -18.02 -21.07 17.75
CA VAL A 160 -17.94 -20.19 18.92
C VAL A 160 -18.88 -18.99 18.78
N GLU A 161 -19.43 -18.54 19.91
CA GLU A 161 -20.24 -17.32 20.02
C GLU A 161 -19.64 -16.37 21.04
N LEU A 162 -19.49 -15.10 20.67
CA LEU A 162 -19.11 -14.02 21.59
C LEU A 162 -20.38 -13.31 22.04
N ILE A 163 -20.65 -13.33 23.35
CA ILE A 163 -21.83 -12.72 23.97
C ILE A 163 -21.42 -11.38 24.57
N VAL A 164 -22.00 -10.30 24.07
CA VAL A 164 -21.69 -8.92 24.46
C VAL A 164 -23.00 -8.21 24.76
N LYS A 165 -23.27 -7.95 26.04
CA LYS A 165 -24.57 -7.45 26.51
C LYS A 165 -25.72 -8.32 25.98
N ASP A 166 -26.59 -7.75 25.16
CA ASP A 166 -27.76 -8.38 24.52
C ASP A 166 -27.47 -8.92 23.09
N LYS A 167 -26.26 -8.70 22.56
CA LYS A 167 -25.87 -9.13 21.21
C LYS A 167 -24.97 -10.36 21.23
N ILE A 168 -25.22 -11.26 20.27
CA ILE A 168 -24.43 -12.47 20.04
C ILE A 168 -23.69 -12.33 18.71
N PHE A 169 -22.40 -12.63 18.71
CA PHE A 169 -21.55 -12.68 17.53
C PHE A 169 -21.06 -14.10 17.25
N PRO A 170 -21.67 -14.80 16.30
CA PRO A 170 -21.15 -16.06 15.74
C PRO A 170 -19.75 -15.86 15.13
N ALA A 171 -18.82 -16.76 15.41
CA ALA A 171 -17.45 -16.71 14.90
C ALA A 171 -16.83 -18.11 14.75
N HIS A 172 -15.58 -18.15 14.28
CA HIS A 172 -14.80 -19.36 14.00
C HIS A 172 -13.55 -19.41 14.88
N LYS A 173 -13.39 -20.47 15.68
CA LYS A 173 -12.25 -20.67 16.58
C LYS A 173 -10.92 -20.65 15.82
N ALA A 174 -10.86 -21.30 14.65
CA ALA A 174 -9.65 -21.35 13.83
C ALA A 174 -9.12 -19.95 13.48
N ILE A 175 -10.01 -19.04 13.04
CA ILE A 175 -9.62 -17.66 12.69
C ILE A 175 -9.25 -16.87 13.95
N LEU A 176 -10.06 -16.97 15.01
CA LEU A 176 -9.79 -16.27 16.27
C LEU A 176 -8.46 -16.70 16.89
N ALA A 177 -8.16 -18.00 16.93
CA ALA A 177 -6.94 -18.58 17.49
C ALA A 177 -5.70 -18.21 16.68
N ALA A 178 -5.79 -18.30 15.35
CA ALA A 178 -4.69 -17.93 14.48
C ALA A 178 -4.27 -16.46 14.69
N ARG A 179 -5.26 -15.59 14.96
CA ARG A 179 -5.08 -14.13 15.02
C ARG A 179 -4.88 -13.59 16.43
N SER A 180 -5.07 -14.40 17.47
CA SER A 180 -4.94 -13.98 18.86
C SER A 180 -4.43 -15.13 19.72
N PRO A 181 -3.24 -14.99 20.32
CA PRO A 181 -2.71 -15.96 21.27
C PRO A 181 -3.67 -16.21 22.45
N VAL A 182 -4.40 -15.18 22.89
CA VAL A 182 -5.37 -15.31 23.99
C VAL A 182 -6.56 -16.19 23.60
N PHE A 183 -7.02 -16.11 22.35
CA PHE A 183 -8.04 -17.04 21.86
C PHE A 183 -7.46 -18.45 21.68
N ALA A 184 -6.24 -18.59 21.15
CA ALA A 184 -5.57 -19.89 21.01
C ALA A 184 -5.47 -20.62 22.36
N ASP A 185 -4.90 -19.97 23.38
CA ASP A 185 -4.80 -20.49 24.75
C ASP A 185 -6.15 -20.88 25.33
N LYS A 186 -7.17 -20.05 25.06
CA LYS A 186 -8.53 -20.28 25.58
C LYS A 186 -9.18 -21.50 24.95
N PHE A 187 -8.91 -21.80 23.69
CA PHE A 187 -9.45 -22.97 23.02
C PHE A 187 -8.64 -24.25 23.27
N GLU A 188 -7.35 -24.14 23.60
CA GLU A 188 -6.52 -25.26 24.03
C GLU A 188 -6.93 -25.77 25.42
N LYS A 189 -7.22 -24.86 26.35
CA LYS A 189 -7.74 -25.17 27.69
C LYS A 189 -9.19 -25.67 27.58
N LYS A 190 -9.36 -26.95 27.22
CA LYS A 190 -10.64 -27.67 27.04
C LYS A 190 -11.77 -27.15 27.96
N GLN A 191 -12.54 -26.17 27.49
CA GLN A 191 -13.81 -25.82 28.12
C GLN A 191 -14.87 -26.73 27.55
N SER A 192 -15.64 -27.36 28.44
CA SER A 192 -16.84 -28.12 28.10
C SER A 192 -17.73 -27.27 27.19
N ALA A 193 -17.99 -27.76 25.98
CA ALA A 193 -18.93 -27.14 25.06
C ALA A 193 -20.28 -26.89 25.78
N GLY A 194 -20.94 -25.77 25.47
CA GLY A 194 -22.26 -25.47 26.04
C GLY A 194 -23.29 -26.56 25.69
N ARG A 195 -24.51 -26.44 26.23
CA ARG A 195 -25.61 -27.42 26.05
C ARG A 195 -25.91 -27.80 24.58
N ASN A 196 -25.45 -27.02 23.61
CA ASN A 196 -25.64 -27.22 22.17
C ASN A 196 -24.34 -27.52 21.38
N GLY A 197 -23.21 -27.78 22.04
CA GLY A 197 -21.92 -28.04 21.37
C GLY A 197 -21.13 -26.79 20.95
N LEU A 198 -21.71 -25.60 21.08
CA LEU A 198 -21.09 -24.32 20.78
C LEU A 198 -20.35 -23.74 21.99
N HIS A 199 -19.19 -23.12 21.77
CA HIS A 199 -18.42 -22.50 22.84
C HIS A 199 -18.86 -21.04 23.02
N HIS A 200 -19.28 -20.65 24.22
CA HIS A 200 -19.70 -19.27 24.48
C HIS A 200 -18.59 -18.49 25.20
N ILE A 201 -18.25 -17.31 24.70
CA ILE A 201 -17.30 -16.39 25.32
C ILE A 201 -18.04 -15.10 25.66
N ARG A 202 -18.21 -14.84 26.95
CA ARG A 202 -18.75 -13.55 27.42
C ARG A 202 -17.65 -12.49 27.37
N ILE A 203 -17.97 -11.32 26.82
CA ILE A 203 -17.12 -10.13 26.83
C ILE A 203 -17.92 -9.03 27.53
N ASP A 204 -17.44 -8.62 28.70
CA ASP A 204 -18.09 -7.62 29.55
C ASP A 204 -17.37 -6.26 29.45
N GLY A 205 -18.09 -5.18 29.77
CA GLY A 205 -17.50 -3.83 29.89
C GLY A 205 -17.20 -3.10 28.57
N VAL A 206 -17.80 -3.54 27.46
CA VAL A 206 -17.66 -2.93 26.12
C VAL A 206 -18.98 -2.90 25.35
N GLU A 207 -19.08 -2.00 24.38
CA GLU A 207 -20.17 -1.88 23.43
C GLU A 207 -20.06 -2.93 22.31
N PRO A 208 -21.20 -3.43 21.81
CA PRO A 208 -21.19 -4.37 20.68
C PRO A 208 -20.57 -3.80 19.40
N SER A 209 -20.57 -2.47 19.22
CA SER A 209 -19.89 -1.81 18.09
C SER A 209 -18.38 -2.00 18.11
N SER A 210 -17.74 -1.89 19.28
CA SER A 210 -16.29 -2.07 19.44
C SER A 210 -15.89 -3.55 19.22
N VAL A 211 -16.72 -4.51 19.66
CA VAL A 211 -16.49 -5.93 19.36
C VAL A 211 -16.67 -6.23 17.87
N GLU A 212 -17.59 -5.56 17.18
CA GLU A 212 -17.71 -5.69 15.72
C GLU A 212 -16.49 -5.16 14.98
N LYS A 213 -15.89 -4.04 15.43
CA LYS A 213 -14.63 -3.52 14.88
C LYS A 213 -13.46 -4.47 15.13
N LEU A 214 -13.38 -5.05 16.33
CA LEU A 214 -12.39 -6.07 16.69
C LEU A 214 -12.48 -7.28 15.74
N LEU A 215 -13.69 -7.82 15.56
CA LEU A 215 -13.93 -8.94 14.66
C LEU A 215 -13.64 -8.60 13.20
N TYR A 216 -14.00 -7.39 12.75
CA TYR A 216 -13.65 -6.95 11.41
C TYR A 216 -12.13 -7.01 11.19
N PHE A 217 -11.35 -6.42 12.09
CA PHE A 217 -9.89 -6.44 12.01
C PHE A 217 -9.31 -7.85 12.02
N ILE A 218 -9.84 -8.75 12.86
CA ILE A 218 -9.40 -10.16 12.89
C ILE A 218 -9.65 -10.85 11.53
N TYR A 219 -10.78 -10.56 10.88
CA TYR A 219 -11.22 -11.23 9.65
C TYR A 219 -10.73 -10.58 8.36
N THR A 220 -10.24 -9.34 8.39
CA THR A 220 -9.84 -8.61 7.17
C THR A 220 -8.43 -8.01 7.24
N GLY A 221 -7.85 -7.89 8.44
CA GLY A 221 -6.61 -7.15 8.66
C GLY A 221 -6.77 -5.63 8.53
N GLU A 222 -8.00 -5.12 8.42
CA GLU A 222 -8.28 -3.70 8.20
C GLU A 222 -9.09 -3.10 9.36
N PRO A 223 -8.89 -1.82 9.69
CA PRO A 223 -9.72 -1.12 10.65
C PRO A 223 -11.11 -0.81 10.05
N LYS A 224 -12.14 -0.79 10.90
CA LYS A 224 -13.51 -0.43 10.52
C LYS A 224 -13.91 0.92 11.11
N GLY A 225 -14.00 1.94 10.25
CA GLY A 225 -14.33 3.31 10.66
C GLY A 225 -13.23 3.91 11.55
N THR A 226 -13.63 4.85 12.42
CA THR A 226 -12.69 5.50 13.35
C THR A 226 -12.16 4.54 14.42
N LEU A 227 -10.84 4.64 14.65
CA LEU A 227 -10.05 3.96 15.67
C LEU A 227 -9.95 4.74 16.99
N GLU A 228 -10.55 5.93 17.05
CA GLU A 228 -10.71 6.73 18.28
C GLU A 228 -11.77 6.08 19.18
N ASP A 229 -11.44 4.89 19.69
CA ASP A 229 -12.35 3.98 20.39
C ASP A 229 -11.60 3.35 21.57
N GLY A 230 -11.77 3.93 22.75
CA GLY A 230 -11.07 3.49 23.96
C GLY A 230 -11.44 2.07 24.41
N GLU A 231 -12.61 1.55 24.01
CA GLU A 231 -13.01 0.18 24.29
C GLU A 231 -12.35 -0.80 23.30
N LEU A 232 -12.27 -0.43 22.03
CA LEU A 232 -11.50 -1.19 21.03
C LEU A 232 -10.02 -1.29 21.42
N LEU A 233 -9.41 -0.21 21.92
CA LEU A 233 -8.03 -0.24 22.43
C LEU A 233 -7.87 -1.26 23.56
N LYS A 234 -8.81 -1.28 24.53
CA LYS A 234 -8.80 -2.26 25.63
C LYS A 234 -8.91 -3.69 25.10
N LEU A 235 -9.81 -3.93 24.14
CA LEU A 235 -9.99 -5.24 23.52
C LEU A 235 -8.74 -5.67 22.73
N ALA A 236 -8.17 -4.77 21.93
CA ALA A 236 -6.97 -5.05 21.14
C ALA A 236 -5.79 -5.44 22.04
N ASN A 237 -5.58 -4.70 23.15
CA ASN A 237 -4.56 -5.04 24.14
C ASN A 237 -4.85 -6.38 24.81
N TYR A 238 -6.09 -6.61 25.25
CA TYR A 238 -6.48 -7.84 25.93
C TYR A 238 -6.29 -9.08 25.05
N TYR A 239 -6.69 -9.00 23.78
CA TYR A 239 -6.54 -10.08 22.80
C TYR A 239 -5.18 -10.09 22.09
N GLN A 240 -4.25 -9.22 22.49
CA GLN A 240 -2.89 -9.12 21.97
C GLN A 240 -2.81 -8.90 20.45
N LEU A 241 -3.72 -8.07 19.92
CA LEU A 241 -3.68 -7.61 18.53
C LEU A 241 -2.76 -6.38 18.46
N THR A 242 -1.46 -6.60 18.31
CA THR A 242 -0.40 -5.58 18.44
C THR A 242 -0.60 -4.39 17.50
N ALA A 243 -0.77 -4.64 16.19
CA ALA A 243 -1.01 -3.60 15.20
C ALA A 243 -2.27 -2.78 15.56
N LEU A 244 -3.42 -3.44 15.80
CA LEU A 244 -4.66 -2.73 16.17
C LEU A 244 -4.51 -1.91 17.46
N SER A 245 -3.81 -2.43 18.46
CA SER A 245 -3.56 -1.74 19.72
C SER A 245 -2.75 -0.46 19.49
N SER A 246 -1.69 -0.54 18.69
CA SER A 246 -0.87 0.60 18.29
C SER A 246 -1.68 1.63 17.51
N LEU A 247 -2.43 1.20 16.49
CA LEU A 247 -3.30 2.07 15.69
C LEU A 247 -4.33 2.82 16.57
N CYS A 248 -5.02 2.12 17.47
CA CYS A 248 -5.96 2.73 18.42
C CYS A 248 -5.25 3.68 19.41
N GLN A 249 -4.06 3.33 19.88
CA GLN A 249 -3.30 4.20 20.78
C GLN A 249 -2.92 5.51 20.09
N HIS A 250 -2.48 5.45 18.83
CA HIS A 250 -2.21 6.65 18.02
C HIS A 250 -3.48 7.47 17.75
N ALA A 251 -4.63 6.83 17.54
CA ALA A 251 -5.90 7.50 17.29
C ALA A 251 -6.48 8.21 18.53
N VAL A 252 -6.31 7.65 19.73
CA VAL A 252 -6.88 8.17 20.99
C VAL A 252 -6.01 9.26 21.64
N ARG A 253 -4.76 9.46 21.20
CA ARG A 253 -3.89 10.53 21.72
C ARG A 253 -4.60 11.89 21.58
N LYS A 254 -4.85 12.53 22.73
CA LYS A 254 -5.63 13.76 22.80
C LYS A 254 -4.99 14.85 21.96
N ILE A 255 -5.85 15.48 21.17
CA ILE A 255 -5.55 16.67 20.40
C ILE A 255 -5.60 17.85 21.35
N ASP A 256 -4.48 18.55 21.54
CA ASP A 256 -4.52 19.88 22.12
C ASP A 256 -4.83 20.88 20.99
N ALA A 257 -6.08 21.33 20.93
CA ALA A 257 -6.54 22.32 19.96
C ALA A 257 -5.77 23.64 20.08
N ALA A 258 -5.32 24.01 21.28
CA ALA A 258 -4.48 25.20 21.48
C ALA A 258 -3.09 24.98 20.87
N LEU A 259 -2.51 23.78 20.97
CA LEU A 259 -1.27 23.46 20.26
C LEU A 259 -1.48 23.46 18.75
N GLN A 260 -2.60 22.97 18.20
CA GLN A 260 -2.87 23.04 16.76
C GLN A 260 -2.98 24.49 16.27
N ILE A 261 -3.74 25.32 16.99
CA ILE A 261 -3.89 26.74 16.68
C ILE A 261 -2.55 27.48 16.81
N ALA A 262 -1.78 27.23 17.87
CA ALA A 262 -0.46 27.83 18.05
C ALA A 262 0.52 27.37 16.95
N SER A 263 0.47 26.11 16.53
CA SER A 263 1.28 25.59 15.42
C SER A 263 0.93 26.30 14.12
N PHE A 264 -0.36 26.40 13.81
CA PHE A 264 -0.85 27.15 12.66
C PHE A 264 -0.36 28.60 12.73
N MET A 265 -0.61 29.29 13.84
CA MET A 265 -0.22 30.70 14.01
C MET A 265 1.29 30.91 13.93
N LYS A 266 2.13 30.06 14.52
CA LYS A 266 3.60 30.15 14.44
C LYS A 266 4.10 29.97 13.01
N CYS A 267 3.54 29.01 12.26
CA CYS A 267 3.93 28.75 10.87
C CYS A 267 3.49 29.88 9.93
N PHE A 268 2.37 30.54 10.22
CA PHE A 268 1.78 31.55 9.35
C PHE A 268 2.11 33.01 9.74
N ASN A 269 2.52 33.29 10.98
CA ASN A 269 2.79 34.65 11.49
C ASN A 269 4.25 34.90 11.84
N ASN A 270 5.15 34.77 10.88
CA ASN A 270 6.53 35.16 11.15
C ASN A 270 6.78 36.67 11.17
N ASN A 271 5.91 37.58 10.66
CA ASN A 271 6.10 39.05 10.77
C ASN A 271 4.94 39.95 10.24
N ALA A 272 3.68 39.86 10.68
CA ALA A 272 2.69 40.88 10.26
C ALA A 272 1.58 41.20 11.27
N LYS A 273 1.50 42.50 11.61
CA LYS A 273 0.39 43.20 12.28
C LYS A 273 -0.83 43.45 11.36
N GLU A 274 -0.97 42.75 10.25
CA GLU A 274 -2.05 43.00 9.27
C GLU A 274 -3.07 41.86 9.26
N PHE A 275 -4.32 42.18 9.61
CA PHE A 275 -5.48 41.30 9.37
C PHE A 275 -5.59 41.04 7.88
N SER A 276 -5.10 39.89 7.44
CA SER A 276 -5.08 39.56 6.04
C SER A 276 -6.39 38.90 5.61
N SER A 277 -6.96 39.34 4.50
CA SER A 277 -8.17 38.73 3.94
C SER A 277 -7.93 37.27 3.55
N SER A 278 -8.94 36.42 3.73
CA SER A 278 -8.89 34.99 3.41
C SER A 278 -10.07 34.56 2.55
N LYS A 279 -9.85 33.72 1.55
CA LYS A 279 -10.90 33.16 0.68
C LYS A 279 -10.88 31.64 0.74
N ILE A 280 -12.07 31.04 0.89
CA ILE A 280 -12.23 29.59 0.77
C ILE A 280 -12.59 29.25 -0.68
N THR A 281 -11.83 28.38 -1.31
CA THR A 281 -12.09 27.93 -2.68
C THR A 281 -11.51 26.53 -2.94
N PRO A 282 -12.23 25.62 -3.62
CA PRO A 282 -13.62 25.79 -4.02
C PRO A 282 -14.55 25.77 -2.79
N GLU A 283 -15.75 26.35 -2.92
CA GLU A 283 -16.73 26.37 -1.83
C GLU A 283 -17.47 25.03 -1.65
N LYS A 284 -17.38 24.13 -2.64
CA LYS A 284 -17.93 22.78 -2.54
C LYS A 284 -17.10 21.93 -1.60
N GLU A 285 -17.76 20.99 -0.90
CA GLU A 285 -17.04 19.93 -0.22
C GLU A 285 -16.36 19.01 -1.24
N THR A 286 -15.21 18.48 -0.88
CA THR A 286 -14.40 17.62 -1.74
C THR A 286 -13.98 16.39 -0.95
N GLU A 287 -14.08 15.23 -1.57
CA GLU A 287 -13.56 13.97 -1.05
C GLU A 287 -12.54 13.40 -2.02
N ILE A 288 -11.40 12.95 -1.51
CA ILE A 288 -10.42 12.22 -2.31
C ILE A 288 -10.87 10.76 -2.38
N SER A 289 -11.33 10.35 -3.56
CA SER A 289 -11.52 8.94 -3.88
C SER A 289 -10.17 8.33 -4.29
N PHE A 290 -9.57 7.53 -3.41
CA PHE A 290 -8.35 6.80 -3.76
C PHE A 290 -8.69 5.54 -4.57
N GLU A 291 -8.22 5.50 -5.81
CA GLU A 291 -8.34 4.33 -6.67
C GLU A 291 -7.35 3.25 -6.21
N ARG A 292 -7.89 2.23 -5.53
CA ARG A 292 -7.10 1.16 -4.89
C ARG A 292 -6.27 0.32 -5.87
N THR A 293 -6.48 0.49 -7.18
CA THR A 293 -5.81 -0.22 -8.26
C THR A 293 -4.48 0.40 -8.67
N THR A 294 -4.06 1.54 -8.09
CA THR A 294 -2.96 2.36 -8.63
C THR A 294 -1.74 2.49 -7.72
N PRO A 295 -1.00 1.40 -7.43
CA PRO A 295 0.19 1.48 -6.59
C PRO A 295 1.31 2.25 -7.30
N THR A 296 2.04 3.06 -6.53
CA THR A 296 3.29 3.67 -7.00
C THR A 296 4.46 3.00 -6.32
N PHE A 297 5.45 2.54 -7.09
CA PHE A 297 6.68 1.97 -6.54
C PHE A 297 7.74 3.05 -6.43
N ARG A 298 8.31 3.21 -5.24
CA ARG A 298 9.49 4.04 -5.01
C ARG A 298 10.72 3.16 -5.04
N CYS A 299 11.64 3.45 -5.95
CA CYS A 299 12.88 2.70 -6.15
C CYS A 299 14.07 3.67 -6.09
N SER A 300 15.21 3.21 -5.57
CA SER A 300 16.45 3.99 -5.55
C SER A 300 17.55 3.12 -6.15
N LEU A 301 18.30 3.68 -7.09
CA LEU A 301 19.41 3.00 -7.74
C LEU A 301 20.66 3.87 -7.65
N GLU A 302 21.73 3.30 -7.10
CA GLU A 302 23.04 3.95 -7.04
C GLU A 302 23.88 3.49 -8.25
N PHE A 303 24.29 4.43 -9.09
CA PHE A 303 25.22 4.22 -10.19
C PHE A 303 26.65 4.47 -9.71
N LYS A 304 27.53 3.49 -9.90
CA LYS A 304 28.96 3.61 -9.60
C LYS A 304 29.72 4.13 -10.82
N GLN A 305 30.87 4.78 -10.55
CA GLN A 305 31.83 5.36 -11.52
C GLN A 305 31.98 4.63 -12.87
N LYS A 306 32.04 3.29 -12.89
CA LYS A 306 32.30 2.46 -14.11
C LYS A 306 31.05 1.81 -14.70
N GLU A 307 29.89 2.00 -14.07
CA GLU A 307 28.66 1.28 -14.38
C GLU A 307 27.57 2.21 -14.94
N THR A 308 27.89 3.49 -15.18
CA THR A 308 26.92 4.50 -15.67
C THR A 308 26.26 4.05 -16.97
N GLU A 309 27.00 3.40 -17.87
CA GLU A 309 26.48 2.85 -19.14
C GLU A 309 25.93 1.42 -19.04
N GLN A 310 26.07 0.74 -17.90
CA GLN A 310 25.60 -0.64 -17.74
C GLN A 310 24.16 -0.68 -17.23
N PRO A 311 23.24 -1.39 -17.92
CA PRO A 311 21.89 -1.59 -17.44
C PRO A 311 21.85 -2.29 -16.08
N GLN A 312 21.23 -1.64 -15.09
CA GLN A 312 21.06 -2.18 -13.75
C GLN A 312 19.60 -2.42 -13.43
N CYS A 313 19.33 -3.51 -12.72
CA CYS A 313 17.98 -3.83 -12.26
C CYS A 313 17.54 -2.88 -11.14
N VAL A 314 16.51 -2.08 -11.41
CA VAL A 314 15.85 -1.18 -10.45
C VAL A 314 14.86 -1.95 -9.57
N MET A 315 14.14 -2.91 -10.13
CA MET A 315 13.13 -3.67 -9.40
C MET A 315 13.01 -5.09 -9.93
N GLN A 316 12.97 -6.04 -8.98
CA GLN A 316 12.55 -7.41 -9.24
C GLN A 316 11.13 -7.63 -8.72
N TYR A 317 10.37 -8.43 -9.44
CA TYR A 317 9.05 -8.88 -9.03
C TYR A 317 8.90 -10.36 -9.36
N GLN A 318 8.58 -11.17 -8.34
CA GLN A 318 8.50 -12.63 -8.44
C GLN A 318 9.76 -13.27 -9.08
N ASN A 319 10.94 -12.79 -8.72
CA ASN A 319 12.27 -13.18 -9.24
C ASN A 319 12.57 -12.74 -10.70
N TYR A 320 11.72 -11.93 -11.32
CA TYR A 320 11.99 -11.35 -12.63
C TYR A 320 12.40 -9.88 -12.50
N SER A 321 13.47 -9.50 -13.20
CA SER A 321 13.86 -8.09 -13.35
C SER A 321 12.86 -7.44 -14.30
N ILE A 322 12.05 -6.52 -13.78
CA ILE A 322 10.97 -5.86 -14.52
C ILE A 322 11.29 -4.42 -14.88
N PHE A 323 12.11 -3.74 -14.07
CA PHE A 323 12.56 -2.37 -14.31
C PHE A 323 14.09 -2.35 -14.36
N ILE A 324 14.63 -1.80 -15.44
CA ILE A 324 16.07 -1.73 -15.71
C ILE A 324 16.41 -0.29 -16.08
N ALA A 325 17.40 0.31 -15.44
CA ALA A 325 17.82 1.67 -15.71
C ALA A 325 19.33 1.76 -16.01
N TYR A 326 19.70 2.79 -16.76
CA TYR A 326 21.07 3.17 -17.05
C TYR A 326 21.16 4.68 -17.35
N LEU A 327 22.38 5.21 -17.31
CA LEU A 327 22.68 6.60 -17.63
C LEU A 327 23.46 6.66 -18.94
N THR A 328 23.19 7.67 -19.74
CA THR A 328 24.04 8.01 -20.89
C THR A 328 24.39 9.48 -20.85
N GLY A 329 25.53 9.82 -21.45
CA GLY A 329 25.95 11.19 -21.60
C GLY A 329 27.45 11.27 -21.90
N LYS A 330 27.86 12.41 -22.47
CA LYS A 330 29.24 12.61 -22.88
C LYS A 330 30.06 13.08 -21.68
N SER A 331 31.12 12.35 -21.34
CA SER A 331 32.08 12.81 -20.33
C SER A 331 32.94 13.94 -20.90
N VAL A 332 33.11 14.99 -20.10
CA VAL A 332 33.92 16.17 -20.37
C VAL A 332 34.84 16.38 -19.18
N TRP A 333 36.07 16.83 -19.45
CA TRP A 333 37.03 17.16 -18.40
C TRP A 333 36.88 18.63 -18.01
N ASP A 334 36.71 18.90 -16.71
CA ASP A 334 36.71 20.26 -16.16
C ASP A 334 38.06 20.57 -15.52
N ASN A 335 38.73 21.61 -16.00
CA ASN A 335 39.99 22.07 -15.43
C ASN A 335 39.80 22.85 -14.12
N GLU A 336 38.61 23.40 -13.86
CA GLU A 336 38.32 24.14 -12.63
C GLU A 336 38.00 23.20 -11.46
N CYS A 337 37.35 22.07 -11.74
CA CYS A 337 36.98 21.07 -10.74
C CYS A 337 37.96 19.89 -10.63
N ASP A 338 38.98 19.81 -11.52
CA ASP A 338 39.96 18.72 -11.62
C ASP A 338 39.29 17.32 -11.68
N GLY A 339 38.31 17.17 -12.57
CA GLY A 339 37.51 15.94 -12.64
C GLY A 339 36.71 15.79 -13.94
N PHE A 340 36.15 14.59 -14.12
CA PHE A 340 35.24 14.32 -15.25
C PHE A 340 33.80 14.56 -14.85
N TYR A 341 33.03 15.19 -15.73
CA TYR A 341 31.61 15.41 -15.55
C TYR A 341 30.83 15.04 -16.82
N VAL A 342 29.56 14.69 -16.66
CA VAL A 342 28.61 14.46 -17.75
C VAL A 342 27.65 15.65 -17.80
N GLU A 343 27.72 16.42 -18.88
CA GLU A 343 26.76 17.48 -19.16
C GLU A 343 25.42 16.90 -19.58
N GLN A 344 24.36 17.31 -18.91
CA GLN A 344 22.98 16.98 -19.24
C GLN A 344 22.74 15.47 -19.49
N PRO A 345 23.01 14.62 -18.49
CA PRO A 345 22.86 13.18 -18.63
C PRO A 345 21.42 12.80 -18.98
N VAL A 346 21.28 11.71 -19.72
CA VAL A 346 19.99 11.09 -20.01
C VAL A 346 19.82 9.86 -19.13
N ILE A 347 18.74 9.86 -18.35
CA ILE A 347 18.31 8.75 -17.52
C ILE A 347 17.39 7.88 -18.35
N HIS A 348 17.73 6.61 -18.50
CA HIS A 348 16.94 5.63 -19.23
C HIS A 348 16.26 4.67 -18.26
N LEU A 349 14.99 4.33 -18.52
CA LEU A 349 14.27 3.28 -17.82
C LEU A 349 13.51 2.40 -18.82
N SER A 350 13.84 1.11 -18.80
CA SER A 350 13.13 0.07 -19.54
C SER A 350 12.25 -0.74 -18.60
N CYS A 351 10.96 -0.76 -18.90
CA CYS A 351 9.95 -1.55 -18.22
C CYS A 351 9.59 -2.75 -19.10
N ILE A 352 9.87 -3.97 -18.62
CA ILE A 352 9.77 -5.20 -19.39
C ILE A 352 8.75 -6.12 -18.73
N LYS A 353 7.83 -6.71 -19.53
CA LYS A 353 6.82 -7.69 -19.08
C LYS A 353 5.92 -7.20 -17.95
N HIS A 354 5.84 -5.89 -17.75
CA HIS A 354 5.18 -5.32 -16.58
C HIS A 354 3.68 -5.74 -16.54
N ARG A 355 3.02 -5.86 -17.69
CA ARG A 355 1.62 -6.32 -17.80
C ARG A 355 1.45 -7.81 -17.54
N SER A 356 2.42 -8.65 -17.94
CA SER A 356 2.47 -10.08 -17.61
C SER A 356 2.51 -10.34 -16.10
N PHE A 357 2.98 -9.36 -15.32
CA PHE A 357 2.97 -9.40 -13.84
C PHE A 357 1.78 -8.70 -13.20
N GLY A 358 0.80 -8.27 -14.00
CA GLY A 358 -0.37 -7.57 -13.51
C GLY A 358 -0.17 -6.07 -13.28
N LEU A 359 0.94 -5.47 -13.72
CA LEU A 359 1.30 -4.08 -13.44
C LEU A 359 1.45 -3.28 -14.74
N GLN A 360 0.44 -2.48 -15.11
CA GLN A 360 0.57 -1.55 -16.22
C GLN A 360 1.26 -0.26 -15.75
N VAL A 361 2.48 0.03 -16.24
CA VAL A 361 3.13 1.33 -16.00
C VAL A 361 2.34 2.43 -16.71
N GLU A 362 2.03 3.51 -16.00
CA GLU A 362 1.35 4.70 -16.54
C GLU A 362 2.25 5.94 -16.56
N GLU A 363 2.90 6.22 -15.45
CA GLU A 363 3.75 7.40 -15.29
C GLU A 363 5.01 7.03 -14.55
N VAL A 364 6.13 7.61 -14.96
CA VAL A 364 7.38 7.51 -14.24
C VAL A 364 7.95 8.90 -14.02
N TYR A 365 8.37 9.15 -12.79
CA TYR A 365 9.17 10.30 -12.44
C TYR A 365 10.51 9.83 -11.91
N CYS A 366 11.58 10.58 -12.17
CA CYS A 366 12.89 10.33 -11.59
C CYS A 366 13.50 11.60 -10.99
N ASP A 367 14.36 11.44 -10.01
CA ASP A 367 15.08 12.54 -9.35
C ASP A 367 16.54 12.12 -9.16
N MET A 368 17.46 13.02 -9.46
CA MET A 368 18.88 12.85 -9.17
C MET A 368 19.17 13.71 -7.96
N ASN A 369 19.77 13.09 -6.93
CA ASN A 369 19.68 13.38 -5.49
C ASN A 369 19.96 14.81 -4.95
N GLU A 370 19.91 15.87 -5.76
CA GLU A 370 20.34 17.22 -5.39
C GLU A 370 19.34 18.34 -5.74
N GLU A 371 18.35 18.11 -6.60
CA GLU A 371 17.50 19.21 -7.08
C GLU A 371 16.11 19.31 -6.42
N ASN A 372 15.64 18.28 -5.69
CA ASN A 372 14.25 18.19 -5.20
C ASN A 372 13.20 18.39 -6.31
N VAL A 373 13.61 18.20 -7.57
CA VAL A 373 12.83 18.46 -8.77
C VAL A 373 12.73 17.15 -9.54
N TRP A 374 11.54 16.56 -9.52
CA TRP A 374 11.30 15.29 -10.17
C TRP A 374 11.06 15.51 -11.66
N LEU A 375 11.82 14.84 -12.52
CA LEU A 375 11.65 14.87 -13.96
C LEU A 375 10.60 13.83 -14.36
N LYS A 376 9.60 14.24 -15.14
CA LYS A 376 8.67 13.28 -15.76
C LYS A 376 9.41 12.60 -16.92
N MET A 377 9.51 11.28 -16.88
CA MET A 377 10.13 10.53 -17.98
C MET A 377 9.17 10.46 -19.18
N GLU A 378 9.71 10.69 -20.37
CA GLU A 378 8.96 10.66 -21.62
C GLU A 378 9.11 9.30 -22.30
N SER A 379 7.99 8.74 -22.77
CA SER A 379 7.98 7.49 -23.53
C SER A 379 8.63 7.72 -24.90
N GLN A 380 9.80 7.13 -25.12
CA GLN A 380 10.49 7.17 -26.42
C GLN A 380 10.04 6.03 -27.33
N TYR A 381 9.70 4.89 -26.74
CA TYR A 381 9.32 3.70 -27.48
C TYR A 381 8.30 2.87 -26.69
N PHE A 382 7.25 2.44 -27.38
CA PHE A 382 6.26 1.53 -26.83
C PHE A 382 5.90 0.45 -27.85
N GLN A 383 6.16 -0.81 -27.51
CA GLN A 383 5.76 -1.93 -28.33
C GLN A 383 4.86 -2.89 -27.55
N LYS A 384 3.57 -2.74 -27.81
CA LYS A 384 2.49 -3.48 -27.14
C LYS A 384 2.66 -5.01 -27.17
N LYS A 385 3.31 -5.55 -28.21
CA LYS A 385 3.51 -7.00 -28.38
C LYS A 385 4.67 -7.57 -27.57
N LEU A 386 5.68 -6.75 -27.22
CA LEU A 386 6.82 -7.18 -26.40
C LEU A 386 6.69 -6.78 -24.93
N GLU A 387 5.64 -6.02 -24.58
CA GLU A 387 5.48 -5.40 -23.26
C GLU A 387 6.72 -4.64 -22.80
N LEU A 388 7.38 -3.99 -23.75
CA LEU A 388 8.53 -3.11 -23.54
C LEU A 388 8.06 -1.66 -23.64
N LEU A 389 8.27 -0.93 -22.55
CA LEU A 389 8.12 0.51 -22.48
C LEU A 389 9.47 1.10 -22.12
N HIS A 390 10.02 1.94 -22.99
CA HIS A 390 11.27 2.66 -22.75
C HIS A 390 10.98 4.14 -22.53
N LEU A 391 11.43 4.65 -21.40
CA LEU A 391 11.28 6.06 -21.04
C LEU A 391 12.64 6.70 -20.83
N THR A 392 12.73 7.99 -21.13
CA THR A 392 13.93 8.79 -20.87
C THR A 392 13.59 10.09 -20.17
N ALA A 393 14.50 10.57 -19.34
CA ALA A 393 14.48 11.94 -18.82
C ALA A 393 15.87 12.56 -18.99
N LYS A 394 15.92 13.77 -19.51
CA LYS A 394 17.16 14.53 -19.62
C LYS A 394 17.26 15.47 -18.44
N SER A 395 18.36 15.40 -17.69
CA SER A 395 18.63 16.33 -16.61
C SER A 395 19.33 17.58 -17.15
N GLU A 396 19.09 18.73 -16.52
CA GLU A 396 19.81 19.97 -16.80
C GLU A 396 21.09 20.09 -15.97
N SER A 397 21.22 19.30 -14.90
CA SER A 397 22.38 19.27 -14.01
C SER A 397 23.56 18.53 -14.63
N CYS A 398 24.77 18.91 -14.24
CA CYS A 398 25.96 18.15 -14.56
C CYS A 398 26.19 17.05 -13.51
N LEU A 399 26.58 15.85 -13.94
CA LEU A 399 26.97 14.77 -13.03
C LEU A 399 28.48 14.70 -12.92
N ASN A 400 29.01 14.82 -11.70
CA ASN A 400 30.40 14.50 -11.44
C ASN A 400 30.57 12.97 -11.48
N VAL A 401 31.39 12.48 -12.42
CA VAL A 401 31.58 11.04 -12.63
C VAL A 401 32.38 10.43 -11.48
N ASP A 402 33.13 11.23 -10.72
CA ASP A 402 33.99 10.77 -9.63
C ASP A 402 33.21 10.41 -8.35
N PHE A 403 31.91 10.69 -8.28
CA PHE A 403 31.07 10.33 -7.14
C PHE A 403 29.92 9.39 -7.55
N PRO A 404 29.49 8.47 -6.67
CA PRO A 404 28.31 7.66 -6.93
C PRO A 404 27.07 8.56 -7.04
N VAL A 405 26.22 8.25 -8.02
CA VAL A 405 24.99 9.01 -8.29
C VAL A 405 23.81 8.14 -7.92
N THR A 406 22.97 8.63 -7.01
CA THR A 406 21.69 7.96 -6.71
C THR A 406 20.58 8.59 -7.54
N VAL A 407 19.85 7.74 -8.25
CA VAL A 407 18.64 8.09 -8.97
C VAL A 407 17.45 7.43 -8.31
N ASP A 408 16.50 8.25 -7.88
CA ASP A 408 15.23 7.81 -7.34
C ASP A 408 14.18 7.74 -8.46
N PHE A 409 13.31 6.73 -8.41
CA PHE A 409 12.22 6.52 -9.35
C PHE A 409 10.89 6.40 -8.60
N GLU A 410 9.85 7.03 -9.14
CA GLU A 410 8.46 6.83 -8.76
C GLU A 410 7.70 6.30 -9.95
N ILE A 411 7.40 5.01 -9.92
CA ILE A 411 6.79 4.28 -11.02
C ILE A 411 5.33 4.03 -10.67
N LYS A 412 4.44 4.87 -11.20
CA LYS A 412 2.99 4.71 -11.06
C LYS A 412 2.53 3.56 -11.95
N THR A 413 1.83 2.61 -11.36
CA THR A 413 1.26 1.48 -12.10
C THR A 413 -0.23 1.35 -11.83
N VAL A 414 -0.93 0.61 -12.70
CA VAL A 414 -2.32 0.18 -12.54
C VAL A 414 -2.35 -1.34 -12.53
N SER A 415 -3.03 -1.92 -11.55
CA SER A 415 -3.28 -3.36 -11.55
C SER A 415 -4.17 -3.76 -12.71
N THR A 416 -3.71 -4.69 -13.54
CA THR A 416 -4.50 -5.27 -14.63
C THR A 416 -5.27 -6.51 -14.20
N ILE A 417 -5.14 -6.93 -12.93
CA ILE A 417 -5.79 -8.12 -12.37
C ILE A 417 -6.90 -7.68 -11.42
N GLY A 418 -8.14 -8.02 -11.76
CA GLY A 418 -9.30 -7.74 -10.90
C GLY A 418 -9.10 -8.32 -9.50
N ASN A 419 -9.38 -7.51 -8.47
CA ASN A 419 -9.26 -7.85 -7.05
C ASN A 419 -7.84 -8.17 -6.54
N TYR A 420 -6.79 -8.01 -7.36
CA TYR A 420 -5.41 -8.25 -6.95
C TYR A 420 -4.61 -6.95 -7.01
N TYR A 421 -4.61 -6.19 -5.92
CA TYR A 421 -3.94 -4.89 -5.85
C TYR A 421 -3.47 -4.61 -4.42
N TYR A 422 -2.74 -3.51 -4.26
CA TYR A 422 -2.16 -3.12 -2.98
C TYR A 422 -3.20 -2.39 -2.12
N GLU A 423 -3.26 -2.75 -0.84
CA GLU A 423 -4.14 -2.13 0.16
C GLU A 423 -3.42 -2.00 1.51
N MET A 424 -3.82 -1.00 2.29
CA MET A 424 -3.33 -0.81 3.67
C MET A 424 -3.95 -1.85 4.59
N MET A 425 -3.13 -2.73 5.17
CA MET A 425 -3.60 -3.84 5.99
C MET A 425 -2.53 -4.30 7.00
N ASP A 426 -2.95 -5.10 7.99
CA ASP A 426 -2.06 -5.75 8.93
C ASP A 426 -1.17 -6.80 8.25
N ASP A 427 0.14 -6.66 8.42
CA ASP A 427 1.18 -7.49 7.81
C ASP A 427 1.09 -8.95 8.24
N LEU A 428 0.59 -9.18 9.46
CA LEU A 428 0.46 -10.52 10.03
C LEU A 428 -0.81 -11.23 9.56
N TRP A 429 -1.84 -10.49 9.11
CA TRP A 429 -3.14 -11.08 8.77
C TRP A 429 -3.04 -12.21 7.75
N LEU A 430 -2.20 -12.02 6.74
CA LEU A 430 -1.97 -13.02 5.69
C LEU A 430 -1.15 -14.21 6.16
N ASN A 431 -0.23 -14.00 7.10
CA ASN A 431 0.73 -15.02 7.51
C ASN A 431 0.23 -15.86 8.67
N ASP A 432 -0.53 -15.29 9.60
CA ASP A 432 -1.02 -15.98 10.80
C ASP A 432 -1.96 -17.15 10.48
N LEU A 433 -2.87 -16.96 9.52
CA LEU A 433 -3.79 -18.03 9.10
C LEU A 433 -3.01 -19.20 8.46
N TRP A 434 -2.01 -18.88 7.63
CA TRP A 434 -1.15 -19.89 7.02
C TRP A 434 -0.27 -20.58 8.05
N LEU A 435 0.30 -19.82 8.99
CA LEU A 435 1.15 -20.33 10.08
C LEU A 435 0.36 -21.26 11.00
N ALA A 436 -0.89 -20.91 11.32
CA ALA A 436 -1.80 -21.78 12.06
C ALA A 436 -2.00 -23.13 11.34
N ALA A 437 -2.14 -23.13 10.00
CA ALA A 437 -2.30 -24.36 9.24
C ALA A 437 -1.01 -25.21 9.24
N THR A 438 0.14 -24.59 9.02
CA THR A 438 1.44 -25.30 9.04
C THR A 438 1.81 -25.82 10.43
N ASN A 439 1.39 -25.13 11.48
CA ASN A 439 1.57 -25.55 12.88
C ASN A 439 0.42 -26.44 13.38
N GLN A 440 -0.55 -26.79 12.53
CA GLN A 440 -1.69 -27.65 12.85
C GLN A 440 -2.56 -27.13 14.01
N LEU A 441 -2.61 -25.81 14.20
CA LEU A 441 -3.43 -25.15 15.22
C LEU A 441 -4.90 -25.18 14.80
N LEU A 442 -5.73 -25.98 15.48
CA LEU A 442 -7.17 -26.12 15.22
C LEU A 442 -7.53 -26.48 13.76
N THR A 443 -6.66 -27.21 13.07
CA THR A 443 -6.93 -27.75 11.73
C THR A 443 -7.97 -28.87 11.80
N ASP A 444 -8.95 -28.85 10.88
CA ASP A 444 -10.07 -29.80 10.81
C ASP A 444 -10.17 -30.50 9.44
N VAL A 445 -9.20 -30.30 8.56
CA VAL A 445 -9.11 -30.94 7.24
C VAL A 445 -7.71 -31.53 7.00
N GLU A 446 -7.63 -32.74 6.48
CA GLU A 446 -6.41 -33.35 5.94
C GLU A 446 -6.39 -33.23 4.42
N ILE A 447 -5.28 -32.73 3.86
CA ILE A 447 -5.11 -32.53 2.42
C ILE A 447 -4.16 -33.58 1.85
N PHE A 448 -4.55 -34.19 0.73
CA PHE A 448 -3.75 -35.17 -0.01
C PHE A 448 -3.58 -34.78 -1.48
N ALA A 449 -2.45 -35.16 -2.08
CA ALA A 449 -2.25 -35.20 -3.53
C ALA A 449 -2.08 -36.68 -3.91
N GLY A 450 -3.07 -37.25 -4.58
CA GLY A 450 -3.21 -38.70 -4.70
C GLY A 450 -3.28 -39.36 -3.31
N THR A 451 -2.27 -40.18 -2.99
CA THR A 451 -2.16 -40.86 -1.68
C THR A 451 -1.21 -40.15 -0.70
N VAL A 452 -0.50 -39.12 -1.14
CA VAL A 452 0.51 -38.42 -0.35
C VAL A 452 -0.15 -37.33 0.50
N LYS A 453 0.01 -37.39 1.83
CA LYS A 453 -0.46 -36.31 2.73
C LYS A 453 0.39 -35.06 2.49
N VAL A 454 -0.26 -33.96 2.14
CA VAL A 454 0.39 -32.69 1.82
C VAL A 454 0.55 -31.84 3.09
N MET A 455 -0.58 -31.57 3.75
CA MET A 455 -0.67 -30.78 4.98
C MET A 455 -2.05 -30.92 5.63
N GLU A 456 -2.26 -30.20 6.72
CA GLU A 456 -3.60 -30.00 7.30
C GLU A 456 -4.07 -28.56 7.08
N ALA A 457 -5.38 -28.34 7.12
CA ALA A 457 -6.00 -27.07 6.78
C ALA A 457 -7.26 -26.83 7.62
N HIS A 458 -7.81 -25.62 7.47
CA HIS A 458 -9.05 -25.18 8.09
C HIS A 458 -10.16 -25.14 7.04
N ARG A 459 -11.23 -25.85 7.31
CA ARG A 459 -12.43 -25.94 6.48
C ARG A 459 -13.04 -24.57 6.20
N ILE A 460 -13.11 -23.69 7.22
CA ILE A 460 -13.60 -22.32 7.06
C ILE A 460 -12.85 -21.56 5.95
N ILE A 461 -11.51 -21.66 5.92
CA ILE A 461 -10.70 -20.97 4.91
C ILE A 461 -10.93 -21.58 3.53
N LEU A 462 -10.85 -22.90 3.40
CA LEU A 462 -11.05 -23.59 2.11
C LEU A 462 -12.45 -23.31 1.55
N SER A 463 -13.47 -23.42 2.40
CA SER A 463 -14.87 -23.23 2.03
C SER A 463 -15.21 -21.80 1.64
N ALA A 464 -14.68 -20.80 2.37
CA ALA A 464 -14.92 -19.40 2.05
C ALA A 464 -14.25 -18.99 0.73
N ARG A 465 -13.08 -19.58 0.45
CA ARG A 465 -12.19 -19.18 -0.66
C ARG A 465 -12.44 -19.97 -1.94
N SER A 466 -13.15 -21.10 -1.86
CA SER A 466 -13.50 -21.91 -3.02
C SER A 466 -14.87 -22.58 -2.84
N PRO A 467 -15.84 -22.32 -3.73
CA PRO A 467 -17.13 -23.00 -3.69
C PRO A 467 -17.00 -24.51 -3.94
N VAL A 468 -15.99 -24.93 -4.70
CA VAL A 468 -15.72 -26.36 -4.97
C VAL A 468 -15.14 -27.03 -3.73
N LEU A 469 -14.14 -26.43 -3.08
CA LEU A 469 -13.60 -26.97 -1.83
C LEU A 469 -14.67 -27.03 -0.73
N ASN A 470 -15.59 -26.08 -0.69
CA ASN A 470 -16.74 -26.13 0.22
C ASN A 470 -17.60 -27.39 0.05
N LEU A 471 -17.69 -27.95 -1.16
CA LEU A 471 -18.38 -29.21 -1.42
C LEU A 471 -17.50 -30.43 -1.10
N CYS A 472 -16.18 -30.31 -1.24
CA CYS A 472 -15.22 -31.40 -1.02
C CYS A 472 -15.02 -31.77 0.46
N VAL A 473 -15.22 -30.83 1.39
CA VAL A 473 -14.96 -31.02 2.83
C VAL A 473 -15.97 -31.94 3.55
N ASN A 474 -16.88 -32.59 2.83
CA ASN A 474 -17.92 -33.44 3.42
C ASN A 474 -17.45 -34.86 3.81
N LYS A 475 -16.34 -35.35 3.24
CA LYS A 475 -15.81 -36.68 3.56
C LYS A 475 -15.02 -36.64 4.86
N ILE A 476 -15.37 -37.47 5.84
CA ILE A 476 -14.70 -37.52 7.15
C ILE A 476 -13.79 -38.76 7.25
N SER A 477 -12.57 -38.56 7.75
CA SER A 477 -11.62 -39.61 8.09
C SER A 477 -12.10 -40.39 9.30
N SER A 478 -12.27 -41.70 9.16
CA SER A 478 -12.62 -42.58 10.28
C SER A 478 -11.50 -42.68 11.34
N LYS A 479 -10.26 -42.36 10.97
CA LYS A 479 -9.10 -42.41 11.88
C LYS A 479 -8.92 -41.15 12.70
N THR A 480 -9.07 -39.98 12.09
CA THR A 480 -8.74 -38.68 12.71
C THR A 480 -9.98 -37.86 13.05
N GLY A 481 -11.16 -38.19 12.52
CA GLY A 481 -12.37 -37.38 12.64
C GLY A 481 -12.34 -36.08 11.81
N LYS A 482 -11.23 -35.81 11.10
CA LYS A 482 -11.07 -34.63 10.24
C LYS A 482 -11.68 -34.87 8.86
N SER A 483 -12.09 -33.81 8.19
CA SER A 483 -12.49 -33.89 6.79
C SER A 483 -11.29 -34.22 5.91
N ILE A 484 -11.49 -34.89 4.78
CA ILE A 484 -10.44 -35.23 3.81
C ILE A 484 -10.74 -34.54 2.50
N VAL A 485 -9.75 -33.82 1.96
CA VAL A 485 -9.75 -33.32 0.58
C VAL A 485 -8.55 -33.93 -0.16
N THR A 486 -8.83 -34.53 -1.32
CA THR A 486 -7.81 -35.17 -2.15
C THR A 486 -7.76 -34.49 -3.52
N PHE A 487 -6.61 -33.93 -3.84
CA PHE A 487 -6.24 -33.45 -5.17
C PHE A 487 -5.78 -34.65 -6.03
N GLY A 488 -5.92 -34.52 -7.34
CA GLY A 488 -5.49 -35.55 -8.29
C GLY A 488 -4.01 -35.93 -8.14
N ALA A 489 -3.67 -37.19 -8.44
CA ALA A 489 -2.30 -37.69 -8.32
C ALA A 489 -1.36 -37.11 -9.39
N GLU A 490 -1.91 -36.48 -10.42
CA GLU A 490 -1.21 -35.75 -11.48
C GLU A 490 -0.62 -34.40 -11.02
N PHE A 491 -1.03 -33.89 -9.86
CA PHE A 491 -0.54 -32.61 -9.35
C PHE A 491 0.66 -32.82 -8.43
N ASP A 492 1.73 -32.06 -8.68
CA ASP A 492 2.89 -32.03 -7.81
C ASP A 492 2.53 -31.53 -6.41
N VAL A 493 3.05 -32.20 -5.38
CA VAL A 493 2.79 -31.89 -3.97
C VAL A 493 3.10 -30.42 -3.64
N GLU A 494 4.21 -29.90 -4.16
CA GLU A 494 4.60 -28.50 -3.94
C GLU A 494 3.66 -27.51 -4.65
N ILE A 495 3.11 -27.87 -5.82
CA ILE A 495 2.14 -27.01 -6.51
C ILE A 495 0.80 -26.98 -5.77
N VAL A 496 0.36 -28.11 -5.20
CA VAL A 496 -0.80 -28.14 -4.31
C VAL A 496 -0.55 -27.26 -3.08
N LYS A 497 0.67 -27.27 -2.50
CA LYS A 497 1.02 -26.34 -1.41
C LYS A 497 0.99 -24.88 -1.85
N TYR A 498 1.47 -24.52 -3.04
CA TYR A 498 1.38 -23.14 -3.54
C TYR A 498 -0.07 -22.69 -3.77
N PHE A 499 -0.92 -23.59 -4.28
CA PHE A 499 -2.36 -23.35 -4.41
C PHE A 499 -3.01 -23.07 -3.05
N LEU A 500 -2.75 -23.91 -2.04
CA LEU A 500 -3.25 -23.70 -0.68
C LEU A 500 -2.68 -22.43 -0.07
N LYS A 501 -1.39 -22.16 -0.25
CA LYS A 501 -0.76 -20.93 0.25
C LYS A 501 -1.44 -19.69 -0.32
N PHE A 502 -1.79 -19.68 -1.61
CA PHE A 502 -2.57 -18.58 -2.19
C PHE A 502 -3.97 -18.46 -1.58
N ILE A 503 -4.66 -19.58 -1.30
CA ILE A 503 -5.96 -19.55 -0.64
C ILE A 503 -5.90 -18.82 0.71
N TYR A 504 -4.83 -19.00 1.48
CA TYR A 504 -4.61 -18.39 2.79
C TYR A 504 -4.06 -16.96 2.74
N ILE A 505 -3.03 -16.74 1.92
CA ILE A 505 -2.25 -15.49 1.89
C ILE A 505 -2.76 -14.54 0.79
N GLY A 506 -3.61 -15.00 -0.11
CA GLY A 506 -4.15 -14.17 -1.19
C GLY A 506 -3.09 -13.59 -2.12
N SER A 507 -1.83 -14.04 -2.08
CA SER A 507 -0.74 -13.55 -2.93
C SER A 507 0.15 -14.70 -3.40
N LEU A 508 0.62 -14.57 -4.65
CA LEU A 508 1.50 -15.54 -5.28
C LEU A 508 2.93 -14.97 -5.34
N LYS A 509 3.90 -15.78 -4.88
CA LYS A 509 5.32 -15.39 -4.79
C LYS A 509 6.24 -16.23 -5.68
N THR A 510 5.70 -17.10 -6.53
CA THR A 510 6.46 -17.97 -7.42
C THR A 510 5.75 -18.13 -8.76
N THR A 511 6.53 -18.37 -9.81
CA THR A 511 6.04 -18.76 -11.15
C THR A 511 6.21 -20.26 -11.40
N ASP A 512 6.72 -21.02 -10.44
CA ASP A 512 7.00 -22.45 -10.60
C ASP A 512 5.69 -23.23 -10.77
N GLY A 513 5.65 -24.10 -11.79
CA GLY A 513 4.50 -24.95 -12.11
C GLY A 513 3.21 -24.17 -12.37
N VAL A 514 3.31 -22.94 -12.89
CA VAL A 514 2.16 -22.05 -13.17
C VAL A 514 1.07 -22.73 -13.99
N HIS A 515 1.40 -23.61 -14.94
CA HIS A 515 0.41 -24.38 -15.71
C HIS A 515 -0.45 -25.31 -14.84
N GLN A 516 0.17 -26.01 -13.88
CA GLN A 516 -0.57 -26.86 -12.94
C GLN A 516 -1.38 -26.01 -11.95
N LEU A 517 -0.81 -24.88 -11.49
CA LEU A 517 -1.49 -23.93 -10.61
C LEU A 517 -2.72 -23.31 -11.28
N SER A 518 -2.63 -22.96 -12.56
CA SER A 518 -3.71 -22.46 -13.42
C SER A 518 -4.85 -23.48 -13.54
N LYS A 519 -4.51 -24.77 -13.73
CA LYS A 519 -5.49 -25.86 -13.73
C LYS A 519 -6.19 -25.98 -12.38
N LEU A 520 -5.45 -26.00 -11.27
CA LEU A 520 -6.02 -26.02 -9.92
C LEU A 520 -6.94 -24.83 -9.67
N ALA A 521 -6.49 -23.62 -9.98
CA ALA A 521 -7.28 -22.40 -9.82
C ALA A 521 -8.61 -22.45 -10.59
N THR A 522 -8.57 -23.00 -11.81
CA THR A 522 -9.77 -23.18 -12.64
C THR A 522 -10.69 -24.25 -12.06
N MET A 523 -10.16 -25.44 -11.73
CA MET A 523 -10.93 -26.56 -11.19
C MET A 523 -11.63 -26.21 -9.88
N TYR A 524 -10.95 -25.48 -9.01
CA TYR A 524 -11.44 -25.08 -7.69
C TYR A 524 -12.03 -23.67 -7.67
N GLN A 525 -12.22 -23.02 -8.82
CA GLN A 525 -12.87 -21.72 -8.97
C GLN A 525 -12.26 -20.61 -8.10
N VAL A 526 -10.94 -20.54 -8.04
CA VAL A 526 -10.19 -19.46 -7.39
C VAL A 526 -9.84 -18.41 -8.46
N GLU A 527 -10.80 -17.54 -8.76
CA GLU A 527 -10.75 -16.64 -9.93
C GLU A 527 -9.54 -15.70 -9.93
N THR A 528 -9.19 -15.09 -8.80
CA THR A 528 -8.02 -14.20 -8.71
C THR A 528 -6.73 -14.96 -9.06
N LEU A 529 -6.55 -16.18 -8.55
CA LEU A 529 -5.37 -17.00 -8.87
C LEU A 529 -5.34 -17.42 -10.33
N LYS A 530 -6.49 -17.78 -10.89
CA LYS A 530 -6.62 -18.12 -12.31
C LYS A 530 -6.18 -16.95 -13.19
N ASN A 531 -6.62 -15.73 -12.87
CA ASN A 531 -6.24 -14.53 -13.62
C ASN A 531 -4.75 -14.20 -13.47
N VAL A 532 -4.17 -14.38 -12.28
CA VAL A 532 -2.71 -14.28 -12.07
C VAL A 532 -1.97 -15.29 -12.93
N CYS A 533 -2.36 -16.57 -12.91
CA CYS A 533 -1.67 -17.61 -13.66
C CYS A 533 -1.79 -17.42 -15.19
N GLN A 534 -2.93 -16.95 -15.69
CA GLN A 534 -3.12 -16.69 -17.11
C GLN A 534 -2.16 -15.63 -17.67
N LEU A 535 -1.83 -14.61 -16.87
CA LEU A 535 -0.85 -13.59 -17.25
C LEU A 535 0.57 -14.13 -17.19
N LEU A 536 0.89 -14.94 -16.18
CA LEU A 536 2.19 -15.58 -16.04
C LEU A 536 2.46 -16.67 -17.10
N ASP A 537 1.42 -17.33 -17.60
CA ASP A 537 1.46 -18.33 -18.67
C ASP A 537 1.63 -17.71 -20.07
N ALA A 538 1.54 -16.37 -20.20
CA ALA A 538 1.68 -15.70 -21.48
C ALA A 538 3.09 -15.96 -22.06
N SER A 539 3.15 -16.44 -23.31
CA SER A 539 4.43 -16.78 -23.95
C SER A 539 5.36 -15.57 -23.97
N PRO A 540 6.66 -15.74 -23.63
CA PRO A 540 7.61 -14.65 -23.74
C PRO A 540 7.64 -14.15 -25.18
N PRO A 541 7.87 -12.85 -25.38
CA PRO A 541 8.12 -12.33 -26.71
C PRO A 541 9.24 -13.10 -27.42
N ASP A 542 9.05 -13.31 -28.72
CA ASP A 542 10.03 -13.93 -29.62
C ASP A 542 11.38 -13.20 -29.52
N ALA A 543 12.46 -13.95 -29.27
CA ALA A 543 13.78 -13.40 -28.95
C ALA A 543 14.31 -12.52 -30.09
N GLU A 544 14.09 -12.94 -31.34
CA GLU A 544 14.48 -12.21 -32.55
C GLU A 544 13.76 -10.85 -32.64
N LYS A 545 12.45 -10.84 -32.37
CA LYS A 545 11.68 -9.59 -32.30
C LYS A 545 12.16 -8.69 -31.16
N LEU A 546 12.57 -9.27 -30.04
CA LEU A 546 13.08 -8.51 -28.91
C LEU A 546 14.44 -7.88 -29.23
N THR A 547 15.33 -8.61 -29.88
CA THR A 547 16.63 -8.08 -30.33
C THR A 547 16.47 -7.02 -31.42
N ASP A 548 15.59 -7.23 -32.40
CA ASP A 548 15.33 -6.24 -33.46
C ASP A 548 14.81 -4.92 -32.91
N CYS A 549 14.03 -4.98 -31.83
CA CYS A 549 13.48 -3.80 -31.18
C CYS A 549 14.49 -3.10 -30.27
N LEU A 550 15.37 -3.86 -29.60
CA LEU A 550 16.50 -3.27 -28.87
C LEU A 550 17.48 -2.55 -29.80
N LEU A 551 17.63 -2.98 -31.06
CA LEU A 551 18.46 -2.30 -32.06
C LEU A 551 17.88 -0.95 -32.54
N GLN A 552 16.61 -0.65 -32.23
CA GLN A 552 15.94 0.61 -32.60
C GLN A 552 16.00 1.66 -31.49
N LEU A 553 16.37 1.27 -30.27
CA LEU A 553 16.63 2.14 -29.12
C LEU A 553 18.08 2.63 -29.17
#